data_AF-A0A2E0R7X1-F1
#
_entry.id   AF-A0A2E0R7X1-F1
#
_cell.length_a   1.000
_cell.length_b   1.000
_cell.length_c   1.000
_cell.angle_alpha   90.00
_cell.angle_beta   90.00
_cell.angle_gamma   90.00
#
_symmetry.space_group_name_H-M   'P 1'
#
loop_
_entity.id
_entity.type
_entity.pdbx_description
1 polymer ?
#
loop_
_entity_poly.entity_id
_entity_poly.type
_entity_poly.pdbx_seq_one_letter_code
_entity_poly.pdbx_strand_id
1 'polypeptide(L)'
;MNKIGMFVVVVAFAATVAQAQTTSANIVGYSKINAVGGELSLVALNFESSSTTVADLIGDQLPANSKIHLWNGTGYSTSIKNSRSGWSAGTINRGDAFWIESAGSAGTTNEIIVSGEVLTDATNTTTVAAGIDLVGYSFPVETTFGNTDLANSLPANSKIHVWNGSGYQTAIKNSRSGWGTGANFVIGVNDGFWVETASEVQWSEERPFTF
;
A
#
# COMPACT_ATOMS: atom_id res chain seq x y z
N MET A 1 -68.28 -6.34 -54.31
CA MET A 1 -67.14 -7.27 -54.41
C MET A 1 -65.85 -6.46 -54.44
N ASN A 2 -64.87 -6.84 -53.61
CA ASN A 2 -63.43 -6.59 -53.74
C ASN A 2 -62.95 -5.16 -53.38
N LYS A 3 -62.06 -4.89 -52.44
CA LYS A 3 -61.19 -5.68 -51.54
C LYS A 3 -60.86 -4.80 -50.32
N ILE A 4 -60.95 -5.35 -49.11
CA ILE A 4 -60.43 -4.70 -47.88
C ILE A 4 -58.90 -4.76 -47.95
N GLY A 5 -58.26 -3.60 -48.04
CA GLY A 5 -56.80 -3.48 -47.97
C GLY A 5 -56.33 -3.59 -46.53
N MET A 6 -55.74 -4.73 -46.18
CA MET A 6 -55.12 -4.97 -44.88
C MET A 6 -53.80 -4.19 -44.80
N PHE A 7 -53.77 -3.07 -44.07
CA PHE A 7 -52.54 -2.36 -43.73
C PHE A 7 -51.86 -3.08 -42.56
N VAL A 8 -50.73 -3.74 -42.84
CA VAL A 8 -49.84 -4.27 -41.79
C VAL A 8 -48.96 -3.11 -41.33
N VAL A 9 -49.16 -2.62 -40.10
CA VAL A 9 -48.26 -1.67 -39.45
C VAL A 9 -47.15 -2.48 -38.78
N VAL A 10 -45.96 -2.48 -39.37
CA VAL A 10 -44.75 -3.03 -38.74
C VAL A 10 -44.25 -1.99 -37.74
N VAL A 11 -44.49 -2.22 -36.45
CA VAL A 11 -43.87 -1.42 -35.38
C VAL A 11 -42.44 -1.91 -35.21
N ALA A 12 -41.47 -1.14 -35.70
CA ALA A 12 -40.06 -1.39 -35.44
C ALA A 12 -39.73 -0.99 -34.00
N PHE A 13 -39.50 -1.99 -33.13
CA PHE A 13 -38.93 -1.75 -31.81
C PHE A 13 -37.42 -1.48 -31.97
N ALA A 14 -37.01 -0.22 -31.80
CA ALA A 14 -35.60 0.13 -31.67
C ALA A 14 -35.12 -0.34 -30.29
N ALA A 15 -34.46 -1.49 -30.22
CA ALA A 15 -33.74 -1.92 -29.03
C ALA A 15 -32.45 -1.08 -28.92
N THR A 16 -32.45 -0.07 -28.04
CA THR A 16 -31.22 0.63 -27.66
C THR A 16 -30.40 -0.30 -26.77
N VAL A 17 -29.35 -0.89 -27.32
CA VAL A 17 -28.32 -1.56 -26.52
C VAL A 17 -27.48 -0.47 -25.88
N ALA A 18 -27.71 -0.21 -24.59
CA ALA A 18 -26.79 0.61 -23.80
C ALA A 18 -25.49 -0.19 -23.65
N GLN A 19 -24.47 0.15 -24.44
CA GLN A 19 -23.11 -0.32 -24.17
C GLN A 19 -22.64 0.40 -22.91
N ALA A 20 -22.55 -0.33 -21.80
CA ALA A 20 -21.79 0.15 -20.65
C ALA A 20 -20.33 0.29 -21.10
N GLN A 21 -19.88 1.52 -21.34
CA GLN A 21 -18.47 1.79 -21.55
C GLN A 21 -17.77 1.55 -20.21
N THR A 22 -17.10 0.41 -20.05
CA THR A 22 -16.12 0.22 -18.99
C THR A 22 -14.89 1.03 -19.37
N THR A 23 -14.85 2.30 -18.94
CA THR A 23 -13.61 3.08 -18.94
C THR A 23 -12.73 2.52 -17.84
N SER A 24 -11.86 1.55 -18.15
CA SER A 24 -10.78 1.18 -17.24
C SER A 24 -9.75 2.31 -17.27
N ALA A 25 -9.84 3.26 -16.34
CA ALA A 25 -8.75 4.17 -16.05
C ALA A 25 -7.71 3.41 -15.21
N ASN A 26 -6.91 2.59 -15.88
CA ASN A 26 -5.72 2.00 -15.29
C ASN A 26 -4.69 3.15 -15.16
N ILE A 27 -4.25 3.42 -13.92
CA ILE A 27 -3.30 4.47 -13.59
C ILE A 27 -2.06 3.76 -13.06
N VAL A 28 -0.96 3.81 -13.80
CA VAL A 28 0.31 3.26 -13.36
C VAL A 28 1.09 4.32 -12.59
N GLY A 29 1.55 3.95 -11.40
CA GLY A 29 2.46 4.74 -10.59
C GLY A 29 3.81 4.05 -10.43
N TYR A 30 4.79 4.81 -9.98
CA TYR A 30 6.05 4.27 -9.50
C TYR A 30 6.52 5.07 -8.29
N SER A 31 7.36 4.44 -7.48
CA SER A 31 8.04 5.10 -6.38
C SER A 31 9.49 4.68 -6.33
N LYS A 32 10.30 5.54 -5.71
CA LYS A 32 11.73 5.35 -5.54
C LYS A 32 12.05 5.15 -4.07
N ILE A 33 12.78 4.09 -3.76
CA ILE A 33 13.25 3.76 -2.43
C ILE A 33 14.77 3.81 -2.45
N ASN A 34 15.34 4.59 -1.53
CA ASN A 34 16.79 4.67 -1.36
C ASN A 34 17.20 3.78 -0.19
N ALA A 35 17.79 2.62 -0.49
CA ALA A 35 18.26 1.69 0.52
C ALA A 35 19.78 1.82 0.68
N VAL A 36 20.22 2.30 1.84
CA VAL A 36 21.65 2.54 2.12
C VAL A 36 22.31 1.24 2.60
N GLY A 37 23.46 0.90 2.03
CA GLY A 37 24.21 -0.29 2.39
C GLY A 37 24.56 -0.32 3.88
N GLY A 38 24.27 -1.45 4.55
CA GLY A 38 24.47 -1.64 5.98
C GLY A 38 23.37 -1.07 6.87
N GLU A 39 22.33 -0.47 6.29
CA GLU A 39 21.22 0.16 7.03
C GLU A 39 19.89 -0.55 6.76
N LEU A 40 18.92 -0.25 7.64
CA LEU A 40 17.54 -0.70 7.56
C LEU A 40 16.64 0.44 7.08
N SER A 41 15.87 0.17 6.03
CA SER A 41 14.82 1.07 5.54
C SER A 41 13.46 0.40 5.78
N LEU A 42 12.56 1.08 6.48
CA LEU A 42 11.18 0.64 6.64
C LEU A 42 10.34 1.24 5.52
N VAL A 43 9.75 0.39 4.70
CA VAL A 43 8.98 0.82 3.53
C VAL A 43 7.64 0.11 3.40
N ALA A 44 6.79 0.64 2.55
CA ALA A 44 5.49 0.09 2.19
C ALA A 44 5.34 -0.09 0.67
N LEU A 45 4.52 -1.06 0.27
CA LEU A 45 4.07 -1.20 -1.12
C LEU A 45 2.70 -0.55 -1.31
N ASN A 46 2.61 0.49 -2.14
CA ASN A 46 1.36 1.24 -2.35
C ASN A 46 0.71 0.97 -3.71
N PHE A 47 1.24 0.02 -4.46
CA PHE A 47 0.78 -0.31 -5.81
C PHE A 47 0.31 -1.76 -5.87
N GLU A 48 -0.71 -2.04 -6.68
CA GLU A 48 -0.99 -3.40 -7.11
C GLU A 48 0.04 -3.79 -8.17
N SER A 49 0.89 -4.76 -7.85
CA SER A 49 1.89 -5.28 -8.77
C SER A 49 1.33 -6.48 -9.52
N SER A 50 1.79 -6.71 -10.75
CA SER A 50 1.48 -7.93 -11.50
C SER A 50 2.03 -9.20 -10.86
N SER A 51 2.95 -9.06 -9.90
CA SER A 51 3.46 -10.15 -9.05
C SER A 51 3.69 -9.65 -7.63
N THR A 52 3.39 -10.51 -6.67
CA THR A 52 3.63 -10.25 -5.25
C THR A 52 4.95 -10.83 -4.76
N THR A 53 5.71 -11.56 -5.59
CA THR A 53 6.96 -12.16 -5.11
C THR A 53 8.05 -11.11 -4.95
N VAL A 54 8.89 -11.26 -3.92
CA VAL A 54 10.08 -10.39 -3.72
C VAL A 54 10.99 -10.43 -4.94
N ALA A 55 11.11 -11.60 -5.57
CA ALA A 55 11.95 -11.80 -6.75
C ALA A 55 11.50 -10.94 -7.93
N ASP A 56 10.20 -10.85 -8.18
CA ASP A 56 9.67 -10.05 -9.29
C ASP A 56 9.57 -8.57 -8.96
N LEU A 57 9.22 -8.23 -7.71
CA LEU A 57 9.01 -6.85 -7.29
C LEU A 57 10.33 -6.08 -7.14
N ILE A 58 11.34 -6.71 -6.51
CA ILE A 58 12.64 -6.07 -6.23
C ILE A 58 13.66 -6.43 -7.30
N GLY A 59 13.63 -7.67 -7.82
CA GLY A 59 14.52 -8.12 -8.88
C GLY A 59 15.99 -7.97 -8.51
N ASP A 60 16.78 -7.45 -9.44
CA ASP A 60 18.22 -7.34 -9.27
C ASP A 60 18.72 -6.03 -8.65
N GLN A 61 17.80 -5.15 -8.22
CA GLN A 61 18.08 -3.77 -7.81
C GLN A 61 18.92 -3.62 -6.53
N LEU A 62 19.00 -4.69 -5.73
CA LEU A 62 19.82 -4.75 -4.52
C LEU A 62 21.03 -5.68 -4.69
N PRO A 63 22.15 -5.44 -3.99
CA PRO A 63 23.30 -6.35 -4.02
C PRO A 63 22.98 -7.70 -3.36
N ALA A 64 23.82 -8.71 -3.63
CA ALA A 64 23.73 -9.99 -2.95
C ALA A 64 23.94 -9.83 -1.43
N ASN A 65 23.29 -10.71 -0.66
CA ASN A 65 23.16 -10.70 0.80
C ASN A 65 22.22 -9.63 1.38
N SER A 66 21.59 -8.79 0.55
CA SER A 66 20.48 -7.95 1.00
C SER A 66 19.32 -8.82 1.48
N LYS A 67 18.55 -8.30 2.44
CA LYS A 67 17.41 -9.01 3.04
C LYS A 67 16.17 -8.16 3.01
N ILE A 68 15.04 -8.82 2.83
CA ILE A 68 13.70 -8.26 3.02
C ILE A 68 13.08 -8.96 4.21
N HIS A 69 12.77 -8.21 5.28
CA HIS A 69 12.09 -8.76 6.45
C HIS A 69 10.59 -8.46 6.36
N LEU A 70 9.81 -9.52 6.25
CA LEU A 70 8.37 -9.53 6.07
C LEU A 70 7.72 -9.84 7.43
N TRP A 71 6.98 -8.87 7.97
CA TRP A 71 6.25 -9.05 9.22
C TRP A 71 5.11 -10.06 9.01
N ASN A 72 4.89 -10.93 9.99
CA ASN A 72 3.86 -11.97 9.93
C ASN A 72 2.88 -11.95 11.12
N GLY A 73 2.79 -10.81 11.82
CA GLY A 73 1.96 -10.63 13.01
C GLY A 73 2.60 -11.06 14.33
N THR A 74 3.64 -11.90 14.30
CA THR A 74 4.34 -12.39 15.51
C THR A 74 5.85 -12.22 15.47
N GLY A 75 6.42 -12.11 14.27
CA GLY A 75 7.84 -11.97 14.02
C GLY A 75 8.10 -11.72 12.55
N TYR A 76 9.27 -12.14 12.08
CA TYR A 76 9.69 -11.94 10.69
C TYR A 76 9.95 -13.25 9.95
N SER A 77 9.43 -13.32 8.73
CA SER A 77 9.99 -14.14 7.67
C SER A 77 11.00 -13.30 6.90
N THR A 78 12.12 -13.88 6.44
CA THR A 78 13.16 -13.13 5.73
C THR A 78 13.42 -13.72 4.35
N SER A 79 13.30 -12.90 3.31
CA SER A 79 13.79 -13.22 1.97
C SER A 79 15.21 -12.68 1.80
N ILE A 80 16.13 -13.50 1.30
CA ILE A 80 17.56 -13.18 1.17
C ILE A 80 17.95 -13.24 -0.31
N LYS A 81 18.64 -12.20 -0.80
CA LYS A 81 19.19 -12.18 -2.16
C LYS A 81 20.48 -13.00 -2.22
N ASN A 82 20.41 -14.20 -2.78
CA ASN A 82 21.58 -15.03 -3.01
C ASN A 82 22.32 -14.60 -4.28
N SER A 83 23.64 -14.71 -4.28
CA SER A 83 24.49 -14.28 -5.41
C SER A 83 24.31 -15.07 -6.70
N ARG A 84 23.66 -16.25 -6.65
CA ARG A 84 23.49 -17.16 -7.79
C ARG A 84 22.04 -17.52 -8.11
N SER A 85 21.20 -17.66 -7.09
CA SER A 85 19.82 -18.13 -7.25
C SER A 85 18.78 -17.01 -7.11
N GLY A 86 19.20 -15.76 -6.97
CA GLY A 86 18.31 -14.63 -6.72
C GLY A 86 17.69 -14.68 -5.32
N TRP A 87 16.50 -14.10 -5.18
CA TRP A 87 15.79 -14.03 -3.91
C TRP A 87 15.26 -15.38 -3.45
N SER A 88 15.35 -15.65 -2.15
CA SER A 88 14.56 -16.73 -1.53
C SER A 88 13.08 -16.36 -1.46
N ALA A 89 12.23 -17.34 -1.15
CA ALA A 89 10.78 -17.13 -1.10
C ALA A 89 10.39 -15.96 -0.17
N GLY A 90 9.39 -15.21 -0.60
CA GLY A 90 8.81 -14.07 0.11
C GLY A 90 7.80 -13.37 -0.78
N THR A 91 6.74 -12.84 -0.18
CA THR A 91 5.69 -12.11 -0.88
C THR A 91 5.42 -10.78 -0.19
N ILE A 92 5.12 -9.76 -0.99
CA ILE A 92 4.73 -8.41 -0.58
C ILE A 92 3.48 -8.06 -1.38
N ASN A 93 2.40 -7.73 -0.69
CA ASN A 93 1.14 -7.29 -1.27
C ASN A 93 0.98 -5.78 -1.06
N ARG A 94 0.05 -5.16 -1.79
CA ARG A 94 -0.27 -3.74 -1.56
C ARG A 94 -0.74 -3.54 -0.12
N GLY A 95 -0.23 -2.51 0.54
CA GLY A 95 -0.50 -2.19 1.93
C GLY A 95 0.47 -2.84 2.91
N ASP A 96 1.21 -3.88 2.49
CA ASP A 96 2.24 -4.49 3.33
C ASP A 96 3.39 -3.50 3.52
N ALA A 97 3.83 -3.36 4.76
CA ALA A 97 5.09 -2.72 5.09
C ALA A 97 6.13 -3.77 5.50
N PHE A 98 7.39 -3.50 5.17
CA PHE A 98 8.50 -4.44 5.30
C PHE A 98 9.83 -3.69 5.47
N TRP A 99 10.81 -4.38 6.03
CA TRP A 99 12.17 -3.83 6.13
C TRP A 99 13.03 -4.28 4.96
N ILE A 100 13.83 -3.35 4.47
CA ILE A 100 14.94 -3.61 3.56
C ILE A 100 16.24 -3.46 4.34
N GLU A 101 16.99 -4.55 4.49
CA GLU A 101 18.38 -4.54 4.93
C GLU A 101 19.26 -4.60 3.68
N SER A 102 19.75 -3.46 3.21
CA SER A 102 20.60 -3.44 2.02
C SER A 102 22.01 -3.88 2.37
N ALA A 103 22.55 -4.85 1.64
CA ALA A 103 23.98 -5.14 1.68
C ALA A 103 24.80 -4.04 0.98
N GLY A 104 26.12 -4.12 1.08
CA GLY A 104 27.07 -3.17 0.51
C GLY A 104 27.79 -2.34 1.56
N SER A 105 28.62 -1.40 1.10
CA SER A 105 29.37 -0.51 1.98
C SER A 105 28.49 0.59 2.55
N ALA A 106 28.72 0.95 3.82
CA ALA A 106 28.07 2.08 4.49
C ALA A 106 28.08 3.34 3.62
N GLY A 107 26.93 4.00 3.53
CA GLY A 107 26.74 5.22 2.72
C GLY A 107 26.54 4.99 1.21
N THR A 108 26.64 3.76 0.71
CA THR A 108 26.29 3.45 -0.68
C THR A 108 24.77 3.38 -0.81
N THR A 109 24.17 4.24 -1.63
CA THR A 109 22.72 4.21 -1.88
C THR A 109 22.41 3.26 -3.04
N ASN A 110 21.55 2.28 -2.79
CA ASN A 110 20.96 1.42 -3.80
C ASN A 110 19.54 1.92 -4.07
N GLU A 111 19.28 2.34 -5.30
CA GLU A 111 17.99 2.83 -5.72
C GLU A 111 17.11 1.66 -6.17
N ILE A 112 15.95 1.53 -5.53
CA ILE A 112 14.94 0.53 -5.87
C ILE A 112 13.74 1.27 -6.42
N ILE A 113 13.32 0.88 -7.61
CA ILE A 113 12.09 1.33 -8.25
C ILE A 113 11.05 0.24 -8.10
N VAL A 114 9.90 0.62 -7.57
CA VAL A 114 8.71 -0.22 -7.52
C VAL A 114 7.60 0.48 -8.28
N SER A 115 6.92 -0.25 -9.16
CA SER A 115 5.85 0.27 -10.01
C SER A 115 4.67 -0.67 -10.03
N GLY A 116 3.48 -0.13 -10.26
CA GLY A 116 2.27 -0.92 -10.44
C GLY A 116 1.05 -0.04 -10.58
N GLU A 117 -0.11 -0.67 -10.54
CA GLU A 117 -1.39 0.02 -10.59
C GLU A 117 -1.65 0.77 -9.30
N VAL A 118 -2.05 2.02 -9.43
CA VAL A 118 -2.56 2.83 -8.32
C VAL A 118 -3.97 2.37 -8.01
N LEU A 119 -4.28 2.20 -6.72
CA LEU A 119 -5.64 1.89 -6.30
C LEU A 119 -6.60 3.03 -6.70
N THR A 120 -7.56 2.72 -7.56
CA THR A 120 -8.55 3.69 -8.06
C THR A 120 -9.91 3.58 -7.37
N ASP A 121 -10.08 2.67 -6.42
CA ASP A 121 -11.32 2.60 -5.66
C ASP A 121 -11.52 3.86 -4.81
N ALA A 122 -12.78 4.24 -4.58
CA ALA A 122 -13.10 5.45 -3.79
C ALA A 122 -12.65 5.32 -2.33
N THR A 123 -12.62 4.09 -1.82
CA THR A 123 -12.23 3.76 -0.45
C THR A 123 -11.41 2.48 -0.43
N ASN A 124 -10.40 2.40 0.43
CA ASN A 124 -9.65 1.18 0.70
C ASN A 124 -9.88 0.72 2.13
N THR A 125 -10.47 -0.47 2.31
CA THR A 125 -10.67 -1.05 3.64
C THR A 125 -9.48 -1.92 4.02
N THR A 126 -8.89 -1.66 5.18
CA THR A 126 -7.77 -2.44 5.72
C THR A 126 -8.01 -2.72 7.20
N THR A 127 -7.35 -3.75 7.71
CA THR A 127 -7.45 -4.18 9.11
C THR A 127 -6.06 -4.18 9.73
N VAL A 128 -5.95 -3.60 10.94
CA VAL A 128 -4.80 -3.73 11.82
C VAL A 128 -5.18 -4.73 12.89
N ALA A 129 -4.38 -5.78 13.06
CA ALA A 129 -4.63 -6.78 14.10
C ALA A 129 -4.42 -6.19 15.52
N ALA A 130 -5.00 -6.84 16.53
CA ALA A 130 -4.65 -6.54 17.91
C ALA A 130 -3.18 -6.88 18.19
N GLY A 131 -2.50 -6.05 18.99
CA GLY A 131 -1.07 -6.14 19.24
C GLY A 131 -0.31 -5.09 18.44
N ILE A 132 0.87 -5.47 17.94
CA ILE A 132 1.71 -4.62 17.10
C ILE A 132 1.66 -5.13 15.66
N ASP A 133 1.47 -4.22 14.71
CA ASP A 133 1.37 -4.53 13.29
C ASP A 133 2.14 -3.53 12.44
N LEU A 134 2.63 -3.99 11.28
CA LEU A 134 3.44 -3.21 10.36
C LEU A 134 2.62 -2.87 9.12
N VAL A 135 2.37 -1.58 8.92
CA VAL A 135 1.35 -1.10 7.97
C VAL A 135 1.94 -0.03 7.05
N GLY A 136 1.47 -0.04 5.80
CA GLY A 136 1.72 1.01 4.81
C GLY A 136 0.46 1.81 4.47
N TYR A 137 0.64 3.03 3.99
CA TYR A 137 -0.47 3.80 3.42
C TYR A 137 -0.79 3.28 2.02
N SER A 138 -2.01 2.80 1.74
CA SER A 138 -2.28 2.10 0.47
C SER A 138 -2.36 3.00 -0.75
N PHE A 139 -2.47 4.32 -0.57
CA PHE A 139 -2.44 5.29 -1.65
C PHE A 139 -1.02 5.87 -1.81
N PRO A 140 -0.49 6.03 -3.03
CA PRO A 140 0.88 6.50 -3.25
C PRO A 140 1.00 8.02 -3.16
N VAL A 141 0.62 8.59 -2.02
CA VAL A 141 0.73 10.03 -1.73
C VAL A 141 1.34 10.24 -0.35
N GLU A 142 2.08 11.32 -0.20
CA GLU A 142 2.50 11.79 1.13
C GLU A 142 1.26 12.29 1.88
N THR A 143 1.12 11.89 3.13
CA THR A 143 0.00 12.31 3.98
C THR A 143 0.46 12.62 5.40
N THR A 144 -0.31 13.46 6.09
CA THR A 144 -0.15 13.69 7.52
C THR A 144 -0.96 12.66 8.28
N PHE A 145 -0.35 11.93 9.20
CA PHE A 145 -0.99 10.80 9.90
C PHE A 145 -2.34 11.18 10.52
N GLY A 146 -2.43 12.33 11.19
CA GLY A 146 -3.66 12.80 11.82
C GLY A 146 -4.84 13.05 10.87
N ASN A 147 -4.59 13.14 9.56
CA ASN A 147 -5.62 13.29 8.54
C ASN A 147 -6.12 11.94 7.99
N THR A 148 -5.47 10.83 8.35
CA THR A 148 -5.87 9.49 7.89
C THR A 148 -7.10 8.98 8.64
N ASP A 149 -7.90 8.16 7.98
CA ASP A 149 -9.03 7.47 8.62
C ASP A 149 -8.54 6.46 9.65
N LEU A 150 -7.35 5.88 9.46
CA LEU A 150 -6.67 5.05 10.45
C LEU A 150 -6.44 5.80 11.77
N ALA A 151 -5.87 7.01 11.72
CA ALA A 151 -5.62 7.81 12.92
C ALA A 151 -6.92 8.13 13.68
N ASN A 152 -8.02 8.34 12.98
CA ASN A 152 -9.33 8.56 13.56
C ASN A 152 -9.93 7.27 14.15
N SER A 153 -9.76 6.15 13.47
CA SER A 153 -10.38 4.85 13.83
C SER A 153 -9.70 4.16 15.01
N LEU A 154 -8.39 4.37 15.21
CA LEU A 154 -7.65 3.74 16.31
C LEU A 154 -8.20 4.15 17.69
N PRO A 155 -8.40 3.23 18.65
CA PRO A 155 -8.88 3.56 19.98
C PRO A 155 -7.82 4.31 20.79
N ALA A 156 -8.26 4.95 21.89
CA ALA A 156 -7.34 5.54 22.86
C ALA A 156 -6.33 4.50 23.39
N ASN A 157 -5.13 4.96 23.73
CA ASN A 157 -3.95 4.17 24.09
C ASN A 157 -3.29 3.38 22.94
N SER A 158 -3.81 3.46 21.71
CA SER A 158 -3.08 2.98 20.54
C SER A 158 -1.81 3.81 20.34
N LYS A 159 -0.76 3.20 19.77
CA LYS A 159 0.51 3.86 19.46
C LYS A 159 0.79 3.79 17.97
N ILE A 160 1.53 4.79 17.50
CA ILE A 160 2.18 4.75 16.18
C ILE A 160 3.67 4.92 16.37
N HIS A 161 4.47 4.18 15.61
CA HIS A 161 5.92 4.35 15.54
C HIS A 161 6.35 4.55 14.08
N VAL A 162 6.84 5.75 13.77
CA VAL A 162 7.35 6.11 12.44
C VAL A 162 8.88 6.06 12.48
N TRP A 163 9.48 5.30 11.58
CA TRP A 163 10.94 5.19 11.47
C TRP A 163 11.49 6.41 10.72
N ASN A 164 12.54 7.04 11.25
CA ASN A 164 13.15 8.23 10.63
C ASN A 164 14.57 7.98 10.07
N GLY A 165 14.95 6.71 9.86
CA GLY A 165 16.29 6.31 9.43
C GLY A 165 17.27 6.06 10.58
N SER A 166 17.02 6.61 11.77
CA SER A 166 17.92 6.47 12.94
C SER A 166 17.24 5.92 14.20
N GLY A 167 15.92 6.06 14.28
CA GLY A 167 15.11 5.66 15.41
C GLY A 167 13.62 5.83 15.12
N TYR A 168 12.79 5.61 16.14
CA TYR A 168 11.35 5.80 16.05
C TYR A 168 10.92 7.15 16.63
N GLN A 169 10.08 7.85 15.89
CA GLN A 169 9.16 8.83 16.45
C GLN A 169 7.90 8.12 16.89
N THR A 170 7.53 8.24 18.16
CA THR A 170 6.39 7.54 18.75
C THR A 170 5.34 8.52 19.24
N ALA A 171 4.07 8.21 18.99
CA ALA A 171 2.95 8.92 19.59
C ALA A 171 1.92 7.94 20.15
N ILE A 172 1.18 8.37 21.17
CA ILE A 172 0.12 7.59 21.81
C ILE A 172 -1.18 8.39 21.71
N LYS A 173 -2.26 7.75 21.26
CA LYS A 173 -3.56 8.39 21.17
C LYS A 173 -4.15 8.60 22.56
N ASN A 174 -4.27 9.84 22.98
CA ASN A 174 -4.95 10.22 24.21
C ASN A 174 -6.47 10.28 24.00
N SER A 175 -7.25 9.87 25.01
CA SER A 175 -8.71 9.89 24.96
C SER A 175 -9.32 11.30 24.86
N ARG A 176 -8.60 12.34 25.28
CA ARG A 176 -9.07 13.73 25.29
C ARG A 176 -8.43 14.59 24.20
N SER A 177 -7.11 14.45 23.98
CA SER A 177 -6.36 15.30 23.04
C SER A 177 -5.99 14.62 21.73
N GLY A 178 -6.49 13.40 21.48
CA GLY A 178 -6.11 12.62 20.31
C GLY A 178 -4.60 12.36 20.28
N TRP A 179 -3.96 12.53 19.12
CA TRP A 179 -2.55 12.22 18.90
C TRP A 179 -1.56 13.32 19.35
N GLY A 180 -2.04 14.48 19.82
CA GLY A 180 -1.16 15.62 20.14
C GLY A 180 -0.28 16.01 18.94
N THR A 181 1.03 16.21 19.16
CA THR A 181 1.98 16.49 18.07
C THR A 181 2.18 15.30 17.12
N GLY A 182 1.87 14.07 17.55
CA GLY A 182 1.91 12.89 16.71
C GLY A 182 0.92 12.91 15.55
N ALA A 183 -0.11 13.76 15.63
CA ALA A 183 -1.00 14.01 14.50
C ALA A 183 -0.25 14.56 13.28
N ASN A 184 0.87 15.27 13.50
CA ASN A 184 1.65 15.93 12.45
C ASN A 184 2.77 15.05 11.88
N PHE A 185 2.85 13.76 12.25
CA PHE A 185 3.80 12.86 11.61
C PHE A 185 3.48 12.77 10.12
N VAL A 186 4.49 12.99 9.29
CA VAL A 186 4.38 12.85 7.84
C VAL A 186 4.68 11.40 7.51
N ILE A 187 3.77 10.77 6.77
CA ILE A 187 3.94 9.45 6.18
C ILE A 187 4.22 9.69 4.70
N GLY A 188 5.47 9.49 4.30
CA GLY A 188 5.89 9.60 2.92
C GLY A 188 5.27 8.53 2.03
N VAL A 189 5.37 8.73 0.72
CA VAL A 189 4.79 7.81 -0.29
C VAL A 189 5.23 6.36 -0.10
N ASN A 190 6.41 6.08 0.44
CA ASN A 190 6.89 4.71 0.63
C ASN A 190 7.06 4.34 2.09
N ASP A 191 6.61 5.15 3.03
CA ASP A 191 6.94 4.92 4.44
C ASP A 191 6.04 3.83 5.01
N GLY A 192 6.68 2.80 5.56
CA GLY A 192 6.01 1.88 6.48
C GLY A 192 6.05 2.46 7.90
N PHE A 193 5.08 2.07 8.73
CA PHE A 193 5.04 2.45 10.14
C PHE A 193 4.41 1.35 10.98
N TRP A 194 4.73 1.34 12.27
CA TRP A 194 4.09 0.43 13.21
C TRP A 194 2.85 1.04 13.82
N VAL A 195 1.84 0.21 14.01
CA VAL A 195 0.67 0.51 14.82
C VAL A 195 0.60 -0.49 15.96
N GLU A 196 0.41 -0.01 17.19
CA GLU A 196 0.12 -0.85 18.33
C GLU A 196 -1.29 -0.54 18.83
N THR A 197 -2.16 -1.54 18.94
CA THR A 197 -3.53 -1.36 19.43
C THR A 197 -4.02 -2.57 20.21
N ALA A 198 -4.91 -2.35 21.18
CA ALA A 198 -5.37 -3.42 22.09
C ALA A 198 -6.41 -4.36 21.45
N SER A 199 -7.06 -3.92 20.37
CA SER A 199 -8.11 -4.65 19.67
C SER A 199 -7.94 -4.44 18.18
N GLU A 200 -8.38 -5.42 17.38
CA GLU A 200 -8.42 -5.27 15.93
C GLU A 200 -9.19 -4.00 15.53
N VAL A 201 -8.64 -3.27 14.55
CA VAL A 201 -9.26 -2.06 13.99
C VAL A 201 -9.35 -2.21 12.50
N GLN A 202 -10.57 -2.17 11.98
CA GLN A 202 -10.83 -1.98 10.57
C GLN A 202 -11.06 -0.49 10.30
N TRP A 203 -10.42 0.04 9.27
CA TRP A 203 -10.68 1.39 8.78
C TRP A 203 -10.86 1.37 7.27
N SER A 204 -11.59 2.36 6.75
CA SER A 204 -11.75 2.57 5.32
C SER A 204 -11.18 3.93 4.99
N GLU A 205 -10.05 3.93 4.30
CA GLU A 205 -9.36 5.15 3.91
C GLU A 205 -9.99 5.69 2.62
N GLU A 206 -10.47 6.93 2.63
CA GLU A 206 -10.94 7.61 1.43
C GLU A 206 -9.78 7.95 0.48
N ARG A 207 -10.01 7.79 -0.82
CA ARG A 207 -8.99 8.13 -1.83
C ARG A 207 -8.69 9.63 -1.80
N PRO A 208 -7.43 10.05 -1.59
CA PRO A 208 -7.09 11.45 -1.38
C PRO A 208 -6.94 12.28 -2.67
N PHE A 209 -7.25 11.71 -3.84
CA PHE A 209 -7.08 12.36 -5.14
C PHE A 209 -8.24 12.08 -6.12
N THR A 210 -8.36 12.96 -7.13
CA THR A 210 -9.33 12.86 -8.24
C THR A 210 -8.59 12.74 -9.57
N PHE A 211 -9.23 12.14 -10.58
CA PHE A 211 -8.70 11.92 -11.93
C PHE A 211 -9.61 12.57 -12.98
#